data_AF-A0A812NSA4-F1
#
_entry.id   AF-A0A812NSA4-F1
#
_cell.length_a   1.000
_cell.length_b   1.000
_cell.length_c   1.000
_cell.angle_alpha   90.00
_cell.angle_beta   90.00
_cell.angle_gamma   90.00
#
_symmetry.space_group_name_H-M   'P 1'
#
loop_
_entity.id
_entity.type
_entity.pdbx_description
1 polymer ?
#
loop_
_entity_poly.entity_id
_entity_poly.type
_entity_poly.pdbx_seq_one_letter_code
_entity_poly.pdbx_strand_id
1 'polypeptide(L)'
;MKKSYHQLAKKYHPDRNFGNEGEAEAKFKDLEAAFAILGDAAKREAYDSSHPEAGTEPYNPCAAVACPKHARCKQNQLDEPYCK
;
A
#
# COMPACT_ATOMS: atom_id res chain seq x y z
N MET A 1 0.36 1.74 -8.03
CA MET A 1 0.08 0.29 -8.17
C MET A 1 1.08 -0.46 -9.05
N LYS A 2 1.32 -0.05 -10.30
CA LYS A 2 2.25 -0.76 -11.22
C LYS A 2 3.67 -0.96 -10.67
N LYS A 3 4.25 0.06 -10.01
CA LYS A 3 5.58 -0.03 -9.38
C LYS A 3 5.66 -1.13 -8.32
N SER A 4 4.68 -1.19 -7.42
CA SER A 4 4.62 -2.16 -6.33
C SER A 4 4.42 -3.58 -6.87
N TYR A 5 3.55 -3.75 -7.87
CA TYR A 5 3.35 -5.03 -8.56
C TYR A 5 4.66 -5.54 -9.20
N HIS A 6 5.41 -4.69 -9.91
CA HIS A 6 6.70 -5.08 -10.50
C HIS A 6 7.77 -5.43 -9.47
N GLN A 7 7.77 -4.79 -8.29
CA GLN A 7 8.69 -5.15 -7.21
C GLN A 7 8.34 -6.53 -6.61
N LEU A 8 7.05 -6.80 -6.42
CA LEU A 8 6.58 -8.07 -5.88
C LEU A 8 6.71 -9.22 -6.88
N ALA A 9 6.43 -8.98 -8.16
CA ALA A 9 6.62 -9.95 -9.23
C ALA A 9 8.09 -10.40 -9.34
N LYS A 10 9.05 -9.47 -9.20
CA LYS A 10 10.49 -9.81 -9.14
C LYS A 10 10.83 -10.61 -7.89
N LYS A 11 10.18 -10.32 -6.75
CA LYS A 11 10.43 -11.01 -5.48
C LYS A 11 9.96 -12.46 -5.51
N TYR A 12 8.84 -12.74 -6.18
CA TYR A 12 8.23 -14.07 -6.29
C TYR A 12 8.49 -14.76 -7.63
N HIS A 13 9.40 -14.23 -8.45
CA HIS A 13 9.75 -14.87 -9.72
C HIS A 13 10.44 -16.23 -9.47
N PRO A 14 10.16 -17.28 -10.27
CA PRO A 14 10.75 -18.62 -10.11
C PRO A 14 12.28 -18.61 -10.21
N ASP A 15 12.85 -17.72 -11.03
CA ASP A 15 14.31 -17.49 -11.16
C ASP A 15 15.01 -17.09 -9.83
N ARG A 16 14.27 -16.64 -8.83
CA ARG A 16 14.86 -16.16 -7.56
C ARG A 16 14.45 -17.00 -6.35
N ASN A 17 13.53 -17.96 -6.53
CA ASN A 17 12.97 -18.77 -5.45
C ASN A 17 13.15 -20.27 -5.75
N PHE A 18 14.36 -20.68 -6.16
CA PHE A 18 14.69 -22.09 -6.31
C PHE A 18 14.50 -22.82 -4.96
N GLY A 19 13.57 -23.78 -4.92
CA GLY A 19 13.20 -24.55 -3.73
C GLY A 19 11.95 -24.09 -2.99
N ASN A 20 11.39 -22.90 -3.29
CA ASN A 20 10.12 -22.41 -2.74
C ASN A 20 9.12 -22.02 -3.85
N GLU A 21 9.17 -22.74 -4.96
CA GLU A 21 8.37 -22.47 -6.16
C GLU A 21 6.86 -22.53 -5.88
N GLY A 22 6.41 -23.43 -5.00
CA GLY A 22 5.00 -23.56 -4.62
C GLY A 22 4.45 -22.33 -3.89
N GLU A 23 5.18 -21.80 -2.90
CA GLU A 23 4.78 -20.57 -2.21
C GLU A 23 4.90 -19.33 -3.10
N ALA A 24 5.93 -19.29 -3.95
CA ALA A 24 6.13 -18.20 -4.88
C ALA A 24 4.99 -18.14 -5.91
N GLU A 25 4.56 -19.28 -6.47
CA GLU A 25 3.42 -19.35 -7.38
C GLU A 25 2.11 -18.93 -6.70
N ALA A 26 1.85 -19.41 -5.48
CA ALA A 26 0.64 -19.05 -4.74
C ALA A 26 0.54 -17.52 -4.51
N LYS A 27 1.65 -16.89 -4.10
CA LYS A 27 1.71 -15.43 -3.92
C LYS A 27 1.65 -14.69 -5.24
N PHE A 28 2.21 -15.24 -6.32
CA PHE A 28 2.13 -14.64 -7.65
C PHE A 28 0.70 -14.61 -8.16
N LYS A 29 -0.04 -15.72 -8.02
CA LYS A 29 -1.47 -15.81 -8.35
C LYS A 29 -2.32 -14.80 -7.59
N ASP A 30 -2.08 -14.65 -6.29
CA ASP A 30 -2.79 -13.67 -5.46
C ASP A 30 -2.53 -12.23 -5.93
N LEU A 31 -1.26 -11.91 -6.24
CA LEU A 31 -0.87 -10.61 -6.77
C LEU A 31 -1.49 -10.32 -8.14
N GLU A 32 -1.59 -11.32 -9.02
CA GLU A 32 -2.24 -11.18 -10.33
C GLU A 32 -3.75 -10.92 -10.16
N ALA A 33 -4.42 -11.64 -9.27
CA ALA A 33 -5.84 -11.44 -8.98
C ALA A 33 -6.11 -10.03 -8.43
N ALA A 34 -5.32 -9.58 -7.46
CA ALA A 34 -5.42 -8.23 -6.91
C ALA A 34 -5.14 -7.16 -7.97
N PHE A 35 -4.12 -7.37 -8.82
CA PHE A 35 -3.77 -6.42 -9.88
C PHE A 35 -4.83 -6.34 -10.99
N ALA A 36 -5.53 -7.44 -11.29
CA ALA A 36 -6.61 -7.45 -12.27
C ALA A 36 -7.81 -6.56 -11.85
N ILE A 37 -8.02 -6.38 -10.55
CA ILE A 37 -9.07 -5.55 -9.96
C ILE A 37 -8.57 -4.11 -9.79
N LEU A 38 -7.41 -3.94 -9.14
CA LEU A 38 -6.88 -2.61 -8.78
C LEU A 38 -6.13 -1.91 -9.92
N GLY A 39 -5.84 -2.62 -11.01
CA GLY A 39 -5.11 -2.11 -12.16
C GLY A 39 -5.96 -1.29 -13.12
N ASP A 40 -7.26 -1.55 -13.18
CA ASP A 40 -8.22 -0.81 -14.00
C ASP A 40 -9.05 0.15 -13.14
N ALA A 41 -9.23 1.38 -13.62
CA ALA A 41 -9.92 2.41 -12.85
C ALA A 41 -11.40 2.07 -12.60
N ALA A 42 -12.09 1.50 -13.59
CA ALA A 42 -13.50 1.15 -13.48
C ALA A 42 -13.70 -0.07 -12.56
N LYS A 43 -12.83 -1.08 -12.67
CA LYS A 43 -12.88 -2.25 -11.77
C LYS A 43 -12.56 -1.90 -10.32
N ARG A 44 -11.61 -1.00 -10.11
CA ARG A 44 -11.27 -0.50 -8.78
C ARG A 44 -12.44 0.26 -8.16
N GLU A 45 -13.07 1.17 -8.92
CA GLU A 45 -14.23 1.92 -8.42
C GLU A 45 -15.40 1.01 -8.07
N ALA A 46 -15.68 -0.02 -8.88
CA ALA A 46 -16.69 -1.01 -8.59
C ALA A 46 -16.35 -1.86 -7.35
N TYR A 47 -15.07 -2.18 -7.14
CA TYR A 47 -14.58 -2.90 -5.97
C TYR A 47 -14.70 -2.05 -4.70
N ASP A 48 -14.24 -0.81 -4.74
CA ASP A 48 -14.30 0.14 -3.62
C ASP A 48 -15.76 0.47 -3.24
N SER A 49 -16.65 0.58 -4.23
CA SER A 49 -18.09 0.85 -4.01
C SER A 49 -18.86 -0.35 -3.43
N SER A 50 -18.40 -1.57 -3.71
CA SER A 50 -19.03 -2.80 -3.19
C SER A 50 -18.50 -3.23 -1.82
N HIS A 51 -17.43 -2.60 -1.32
CA HIS A 51 -16.83 -2.89 -0.02
C HIS A 51 -16.73 -1.61 0.84
N PRO A 52 -17.85 -0.92 1.14
CA PRO A 52 -17.83 0.34 1.91
C PRO A 52 -17.38 0.18 3.37
N GLU A 53 -17.34 -1.06 3.88
CA GLU A 53 -16.96 -1.40 5.26
C GLU A 53 -15.46 -1.50 5.53
N ALA A 54 -14.60 -1.41 4.50
CA ALA A 54 -13.15 -1.47 4.66
C ALA A 54 -12.48 -0.12 4.38
N GLY A 55 -12.36 0.74 5.40
CA GLY A 55 -11.30 1.77 5.41
C GLY A 55 -11.70 3.23 5.62
N THR A 56 -12.65 3.52 6.51
CA THR A 56 -12.78 4.89 7.08
C THR A 56 -12.10 5.01 8.44
N GLU A 57 -10.95 4.35 8.64
CA GLU A 57 -9.99 4.83 9.64
C GLU A 57 -9.05 5.79 8.90
N PRO A 58 -9.15 7.11 9.08
CA PRO A 58 -8.21 8.03 8.47
C PRO A 58 -6.83 7.67 8.99
N TYR A 59 -5.97 7.14 8.11
CA TYR A 59 -4.57 6.92 8.42
C TYR A 59 -3.97 8.28 8.81
N ASN A 60 -3.85 8.50 10.12
CA ASN A 60 -3.18 9.65 10.69
C ASN A 60 -1.74 9.25 11.01
N PRO A 61 -0.77 9.54 10.13
CA PRO A 61 0.63 9.21 10.38
C PRO A 61 1.20 9.91 11.63
N CYS A 62 0.48 10.89 12.20
CA CYS A 62 0.88 11.62 13.40
C CYS A 62 0.45 10.91 14.71
N ALA A 63 -0.58 10.05 14.70
CA ALA A 63 -1.10 9.43 15.93
C ALA A 63 -0.32 8.18 16.38
N ALA A 64 0.30 7.45 15.45
CA ALA A 64 0.96 6.17 15.72
C ALA A 64 2.45 6.29 16.05
N VAL A 65 3.03 7.49 16.00
CA VAL A 65 4.43 7.72 16.36
C VAL A 65 4.46 8.81 17.41
N ALA A 66 4.74 8.43 18.65
CA ALA A 66 5.34 9.34 19.62
C ALA A 66 6.73 9.74 19.07
N CYS A 67 6.74 10.59 18.04
CA CYS A 67 7.93 11.05 17.39
C CYS A 67 8.50 12.15 18.30
N PRO A 68 9.68 11.96 18.92
CA PRO A 68 10.27 12.96 19.80
C PRO A 68 10.62 14.28 19.08
N LYS A 69 10.48 14.33 17.74
CA LYS A 69 10.71 15.53 16.93
C LYS A 69 9.48 16.45 16.80
N HIS A 70 8.27 16.00 17.15
CA HIS A 70 7.09 16.88 17.11
C HIS A 70 6.96 17.80 18.35
N ALA A 71 7.67 17.53 19.45
CA ALA A 71 7.64 18.39 20.64
C ALA A 71 8.26 19.78 20.41
N ARG A 72 9.08 19.96 19.37
CA ARG A 72 9.76 21.22 19.07
C ARG A 72 9.08 22.06 17.98
N CYS A 73 7.96 21.58 17.42
CA CYS A 73 7.24 22.24 16.31
C CYS A 73 6.16 23.23 16.80
N LYS A 74 6.08 23.54 18.10
CA LYS A 74 5.13 24.55 18.63
C LYS A 74 5.67 25.99 18.67
N GLN A 75 6.92 26.24 18.26
CA GLN A 75 7.57 27.52 18.56
C GLN A 75 8.11 28.32 17.36
N ASN A 76 7.98 27.84 16.12
CA ASN A 76 8.30 28.72 15.00
C ASN A 76 7.35 28.50 13.82
N GLN A 77 6.31 29.32 13.86
CA GLN A 77 5.17 29.40 12.98
C GLN A 77 5.56 29.97 11.61
N LEU A 78 6.26 29.20 10.77
CA LEU A 78 6.44 29.53 9.35
C LEU A 78 6.32 28.26 8.47
N ASP A 79 5.06 28.00 8.11
CA ASP A 79 4.54 27.33 6.89
C ASP A 79 5.19 26.00 6.45
N GLU A 80 4.72 24.88 7.03
CA GLU A 80 4.82 23.56 6.39
C GLU A 80 3.51 23.27 5.63
N PRO A 81 3.55 23.04 4.31
CA PRO A 81 2.37 23.03 3.42
C PRO A 81 1.51 21.76 3.51
N TYR A 82 1.67 20.96 4.56
CA TYR A 82 1.03 19.66 4.70
C TYR A 82 0.22 19.49 5.99
N CYS A 83 -0.18 20.61 6.61
CA CYS A 83 -1.25 20.67 7.60
C CYS A 83 -2.37 21.58 7.08
N LYS A 84 -3.43 20.99 6.54
CA LYS A 84 -4.77 21.58 6.54
C LYS A 84 -5.69 20.65 7.29
#